data_AF-A0A7Y4QN82-F1
#
_entry.id   AF-A0A7Y4QN82-F1
#
_cell.length_a   1.000
_cell.length_b   1.000
_cell.length_c   1.000
_cell.angle_alpha   90.00
_cell.angle_beta   90.00
_cell.angle_gamma   90.00
#
_symmetry.space_group_name_H-M   'P 1'
#
loop_
_entity.id
_entity.type
_entity.pdbx_description
1 polymer ?
#
loop_
_entity_poly.entity_id
_entity_poly.type
_entity_poly.pdbx_seq_one_letter_code
_entity_poly.pdbx_strand_id
1 'polypeptide(L)'
;MKIEIKHRLSGKIIFAHDCEENTIKLTVEAAVKAKVCIDYASLDYASLDGASLDGARLVGASLDYASLDYARLVGASLDYASLDGARLVGASLDYASLDYARLVGASLDGASLVGASLDGASLVGASLVGARLVGASLDGASLVGASLVGARLDGARLDGARLVGARLVGARLVGASLDYARLVGASLDNGEKIINSERPVFQIGGIGSAFRYFVAYLTDKGIRLRTGCFFGSIAQFKTKLKATHKDNVHAVEYEAALTLIETHFKLWPKK
;
A
#
# COMPACT_ATOMS: atom_id res chain seq x y z
N MET A 1 -23.04 -32.52 -2.29
CA MET A 1 -22.08 -32.69 -1.16
C MET A 1 -22.22 -31.45 -0.30
N LYS A 2 -22.62 -31.63 0.96
CA LYS A 2 -22.81 -30.50 1.86
C LYS A 2 -21.47 -29.95 2.31
N ILE A 3 -21.25 -28.65 2.10
CA ILE A 3 -20.11 -27.90 2.64
C ILE A 3 -20.66 -26.86 3.62
N GLU A 4 -19.97 -26.70 4.75
CA GLU A 4 -20.38 -25.83 5.85
C GLU A 4 -19.30 -24.76 6.08
N ILE A 5 -19.73 -23.50 6.08
CA ILE A 5 -18.93 -22.38 6.57
C ILE A 5 -19.15 -22.31 8.07
N LYS A 6 -18.07 -22.39 8.84
CA LYS A 6 -18.11 -22.39 10.30
C LYS A 6 -17.51 -21.12 10.87
N HIS A 7 -18.04 -20.68 12.00
CA HIS A 7 -17.50 -19.59 12.78
C HIS A 7 -16.19 -20.02 13.45
N ARG A 8 -15.09 -19.31 13.19
CA ARG A 8 -13.72 -19.67 13.62
C ARG A 8 -13.56 -19.82 15.14
N LEU A 9 -14.27 -19.01 15.92
CA LEU A 9 -14.18 -19.07 17.40
C LEU A 9 -15.12 -20.08 18.04
N SER A 10 -16.36 -20.20 17.56
CA SER A 10 -17.40 -21.00 18.22
C SER A 10 -17.65 -22.36 17.56
N GLY A 11 -17.13 -22.59 16.36
CA GLY A 11 -17.38 -23.79 15.55
C GLY A 11 -18.80 -23.90 14.99
N LYS A 12 -19.69 -22.94 15.31
CA LYS A 12 -21.08 -22.94 14.83
C LYS A 12 -21.13 -22.80 13.31
N ILE A 13 -22.05 -23.53 12.69
CA ILE A 13 -22.31 -23.41 11.26
C ILE A 13 -22.97 -22.05 11.02
N ILE A 14 -22.33 -21.22 10.20
CA ILE A 14 -22.86 -19.93 9.76
C ILE A 14 -23.76 -20.16 8.54
N PHE A 15 -23.27 -20.96 7.60
CA PHE A 15 -23.95 -21.25 6.36
C PHE A 15 -23.61 -22.67 5.91
N ALA A 16 -24.58 -23.34 5.31
CA ALA A 16 -24.37 -24.62 4.69
C ALA A 16 -25.00 -24.60 3.31
N HIS A 17 -24.28 -25.15 2.34
CA HIS A 17 -24.74 -25.27 0.97
C HIS A 17 -24.61 -26.74 0.57
N ASP A 18 -25.64 -27.27 -0.05
CA ASP A 18 -25.61 -28.61 -0.63
C ASP A 18 -26.09 -28.51 -2.08
N CYS A 19 -25.17 -28.80 -2.99
CA CYS A 19 -25.43 -28.88 -4.42
C CYS A 19 -24.57 -30.00 -5.03
N GLU A 20 -24.86 -30.33 -6.28
CA GLU A 20 -24.00 -31.18 -7.10
C GLU A 20 -22.65 -30.48 -7.34
N GLU A 21 -21.55 -31.22 -7.27
CA GLU A 21 -20.17 -30.72 -7.44
C GLU A 21 -19.81 -29.49 -6.57
N ASN A 22 -20.36 -29.44 -5.36
CA ASN A 22 -20.15 -28.32 -4.45
C ASN A 22 -18.66 -28.12 -4.10
N THR A 23 -18.23 -26.87 -4.09
CA THR A 23 -16.88 -26.45 -3.68
C THR A 23 -16.99 -25.36 -2.60
N ILE A 24 -15.89 -25.10 -1.89
CA ILE A 24 -15.87 -24.00 -0.91
C ILE A 24 -16.14 -22.66 -1.61
N LYS A 25 -15.61 -22.44 -2.81
CA LYS A 25 -15.92 -21.29 -3.66
C LYS A 25 -17.42 -21.14 -3.89
N LEU A 26 -18.09 -22.17 -4.43
CA LEU A 26 -19.53 -22.12 -4.70
C LEU A 26 -20.35 -21.88 -3.44
N THR A 27 -19.92 -22.47 -2.31
CA THR A 27 -20.58 -22.29 -1.01
C THR A 27 -20.47 -20.86 -0.50
N VAL A 28 -19.29 -20.25 -0.61
CA VAL A 28 -19.08 -18.84 -0.21
C VAL A 28 -19.82 -17.90 -1.14
N GLU A 29 -19.77 -18.11 -2.46
CA GLU A 29 -20.53 -17.31 -3.43
C GLU A 29 -22.05 -17.41 -3.20
N ALA A 30 -22.55 -18.59 -2.86
CA ALA A 30 -23.95 -18.79 -2.50
C ALA A 30 -24.32 -18.01 -1.22
N ALA A 31 -23.44 -18.00 -0.21
CA ALA A 31 -23.65 -17.20 1.01
C ALA A 31 -23.70 -15.70 0.70
N VAL A 32 -22.75 -15.20 -0.10
CA VAL A 32 -22.69 -13.80 -0.52
C VAL A 32 -23.92 -13.41 -1.34
N LYS A 33 -24.32 -14.24 -2.31
CA LYS A 33 -25.53 -14.02 -3.12
C LYS A 33 -26.80 -13.98 -2.27
N ALA A 34 -26.86 -14.81 -1.24
CA ALA A 34 -27.94 -14.81 -0.26
C ALA A 34 -27.83 -13.67 0.78
N LYS A 35 -26.81 -12.81 0.67
CA LYS A 35 -26.50 -11.71 1.61
C LYS A 35 -26.32 -12.19 3.05
N VAL A 36 -25.82 -13.42 3.21
CA VAL A 36 -25.52 -13.99 4.52
C VAL A 36 -24.29 -13.31 5.09
N CYS A 37 -24.36 -12.92 6.35
CA CYS A 37 -23.21 -12.44 7.09
C CYS A 37 -22.29 -13.61 7.40
N ILE A 38 -21.08 -13.61 6.83
CA ILE A 38 -20.04 -14.63 7.06
C ILE A 38 -18.86 -14.05 7.86
N ASP A 39 -19.16 -13.08 8.73
CA ASP A 39 -18.24 -12.56 9.74
C ASP A 39 -17.70 -13.73 10.57
N TYR A 40 -16.41 -13.67 10.90
CA TYR A 40 -15.67 -14.71 11.62
C TYR A 40 -15.69 -16.09 10.96
N ALA A 41 -16.01 -16.20 9.67
CA ALA A 41 -15.91 -17.48 8.95
C ALA A 41 -14.47 -18.02 8.99
N SER A 42 -14.33 -19.34 9.13
CA SER A 42 -13.07 -20.06 8.91
C SER A 42 -13.03 -20.53 7.46
N LEU A 43 -12.13 -19.91 6.69
CA LEU A 43 -11.89 -20.11 5.27
C LEU A 43 -10.37 -20.27 5.01
N ASP A 44 -9.62 -20.67 6.03
CA ASP A 44 -8.18 -20.91 5.90
C ASP A 44 -7.92 -21.96 4.82
N TYR A 45 -6.90 -21.75 4.01
CA TYR A 45 -6.53 -22.60 2.86
C TYR A 45 -7.62 -22.77 1.78
N ALA A 46 -8.73 -22.03 1.84
CA ALA A 46 -9.79 -22.14 0.84
C ALA A 46 -9.29 -21.65 -0.53
N SER A 47 -9.63 -22.41 -1.59
CA SER A 47 -9.49 -21.90 -2.96
C SER A 47 -10.77 -21.16 -3.34
N LEU A 48 -10.65 -19.85 -3.45
CA LEU A 48 -11.66 -18.86 -3.83
C LEU A 48 -11.21 -18.09 -5.07
N ASP A 49 -10.37 -18.70 -5.90
CA ASP A 49 -9.83 -18.06 -7.11
C ASP A 49 -10.96 -17.66 -8.06
N GLY A 50 -10.93 -16.40 -8.48
CA GLY A 50 -11.98 -15.80 -9.31
C GLY A 50 -13.37 -15.82 -8.68
N ALA A 51 -13.48 -15.91 -7.35
CA ALA A 51 -14.78 -15.85 -6.68
C ALA A 51 -15.39 -14.46 -6.71
N SER A 52 -16.72 -14.38 -6.79
CA SER A 52 -17.47 -13.13 -6.61
C SER A 52 -17.91 -12.96 -5.16
N LEU A 53 -17.20 -12.07 -4.46
CA LEU A 53 -17.35 -11.72 -3.05
C LEU A 53 -17.63 -10.21 -2.90
N ASP A 54 -18.16 -9.57 -3.94
CA ASP A 54 -18.49 -8.14 -3.93
C ASP A 54 -19.49 -7.83 -2.80
N GLY A 55 -19.16 -6.86 -1.95
CA GLY A 55 -19.96 -6.48 -0.78
C GLY A 55 -20.05 -7.56 0.31
N ALA A 56 -19.23 -8.62 0.26
CA ALA A 56 -19.25 -9.67 1.27
C ALA A 56 -18.92 -9.12 2.67
N ARG A 57 -19.56 -9.68 3.68
CA ARG A 57 -19.29 -9.40 5.09
C ARG A 57 -18.42 -10.52 5.67
N LEU A 58 -17.13 -10.23 5.86
CA LEU A 58 -16.07 -11.12 6.29
C LEU A 58 -15.30 -10.53 7.49
N VAL A 59 -15.96 -9.71 8.31
CA VAL A 59 -15.32 -9.06 9.48
C VAL A 59 -14.77 -10.12 10.41
N GLY A 60 -13.49 -10.04 10.76
CA GLY A 60 -12.83 -11.01 11.64
C GLY A 60 -12.68 -12.43 11.06
N ALA A 61 -13.02 -12.65 9.79
CA ALA A 61 -12.86 -13.95 9.13
C ALA A 61 -11.40 -14.39 9.11
N SER A 62 -11.19 -15.70 9.03
CA SER A 62 -9.89 -16.34 8.86
C SER A 62 -9.79 -16.81 7.42
N LEU A 63 -8.87 -16.23 6.66
CA LEU A 63 -8.53 -16.58 5.28
C LEU A 63 -7.02 -16.84 5.17
N ASP A 64 -6.39 -17.32 6.24
CA ASP A 64 -4.96 -17.54 6.27
C ASP A 64 -4.60 -18.59 5.20
N TYR A 65 -3.59 -18.27 4.40
CA TYR A 65 -3.13 -19.09 3.26
C TYR A 65 -4.22 -19.42 2.21
N ALA A 66 -5.36 -18.72 2.22
CA ALA A 66 -6.39 -18.88 1.20
C ALA A 66 -5.89 -18.35 -0.15
N SER A 67 -6.40 -18.93 -1.24
CA SER A 67 -6.16 -18.46 -2.60
C SER A 67 -7.39 -17.67 -3.07
N LEU A 68 -7.22 -16.37 -3.30
CA LEU A 68 -8.21 -15.42 -3.81
C LEU A 68 -7.69 -14.74 -5.08
N ASP A 69 -6.87 -15.44 -5.86
CA ASP A 69 -6.30 -14.87 -7.09
C ASP A 69 -7.45 -14.49 -8.04
N TYR A 70 -7.39 -13.27 -8.57
CA TYR A 70 -8.41 -12.69 -9.45
C TYR A 70 -9.84 -12.65 -8.85
N ALA A 71 -10.01 -12.86 -7.55
CA ALA A 71 -11.30 -12.74 -6.88
C ALA A 71 -11.79 -11.29 -6.91
N ARG A 72 -13.11 -11.11 -6.90
CA ARG A 72 -13.77 -9.80 -6.81
C ARG A 72 -14.29 -9.62 -5.39
N LEU A 73 -13.81 -8.59 -4.70
CA LEU A 73 -14.10 -8.22 -3.32
C LEU A 73 -14.47 -6.72 -3.26
N VAL A 74 -15.08 -6.19 -4.32
CA VAL A 74 -15.37 -4.76 -4.42
C VAL A 74 -16.35 -4.38 -3.31
N GLY A 75 -15.97 -3.41 -2.47
CA GLY A 75 -16.78 -2.98 -1.33
C GLY A 75 -16.98 -4.04 -0.24
N ALA A 76 -16.21 -5.14 -0.24
CA ALA A 76 -16.27 -6.14 0.83
C ALA A 76 -15.74 -5.58 2.15
N SER A 77 -16.26 -6.06 3.28
CA SER A 77 -15.76 -5.72 4.61
C SER A 77 -14.99 -6.90 5.18
N LEU A 78 -13.68 -6.68 5.34
CA LEU A 78 -12.65 -7.60 5.85
C LEU A 78 -11.96 -7.01 7.09
N ASP A 79 -12.62 -6.07 7.78
CA ASP A 79 -12.06 -5.44 8.97
C ASP A 79 -11.70 -6.52 10.01
N TYR A 80 -10.52 -6.40 10.61
CA TYR A 80 -9.96 -7.39 11.55
C TYR A 80 -9.80 -8.82 10.99
N ALA A 81 -9.98 -9.04 9.68
CA ALA A 81 -9.78 -10.36 9.09
C ALA A 81 -8.29 -10.76 9.11
N SER A 82 -8.05 -12.06 9.15
CA SER A 82 -6.71 -12.64 9.01
C SER A 82 -6.57 -13.17 7.59
N LEU A 83 -5.61 -12.65 6.84
CA LEU A 83 -5.24 -13.04 5.47
C LEU A 83 -3.72 -13.32 5.42
N ASP A 84 -3.15 -13.83 6.50
CA ASP A 84 -1.70 -14.06 6.57
C ASP A 84 -1.29 -15.13 5.55
N GLY A 85 -0.29 -14.81 4.73
CA GLY A 85 0.16 -15.67 3.63
C GLY A 85 -0.87 -15.91 2.52
N ALA A 86 -2.02 -15.22 2.52
CA ALA A 86 -3.03 -15.37 1.48
C ALA A 86 -2.52 -14.87 0.12
N ARG A 87 -3.06 -15.45 -0.95
CA ARG A 87 -2.80 -15.03 -2.33
C ARG A 87 -3.99 -14.24 -2.85
N LEU A 88 -3.75 -13.00 -3.27
CA LEU A 88 -4.73 -12.07 -3.83
C LEU A 88 -4.20 -11.49 -5.15
N VAL A 89 -3.45 -12.27 -5.92
CA VAL A 89 -2.81 -11.80 -7.15
C VAL A 89 -3.88 -11.38 -8.14
N GLY A 90 -3.82 -10.12 -8.60
CA GLY A 90 -4.81 -9.56 -9.52
C GLY A 90 -6.24 -9.44 -8.96
N ALA A 91 -6.45 -9.64 -7.65
CA ALA A 91 -7.77 -9.48 -7.04
C ALA A 91 -8.25 -8.02 -7.09
N SER A 92 -9.57 -7.83 -7.10
CA SER A 92 -10.19 -6.50 -7.04
C SER A 92 -10.80 -6.27 -5.66
N LEU A 93 -10.16 -5.42 -4.87
CA LEU A 93 -10.53 -4.97 -3.53
C LEU A 93 -10.91 -3.48 -3.55
N ASP A 94 -11.37 -2.97 -4.70
CA ASP A 94 -11.71 -1.55 -4.83
C ASP A 94 -12.81 -1.20 -3.81
N TYR A 95 -12.59 -0.12 -3.05
CA TYR A 95 -13.47 0.34 -1.96
C TYR A 95 -13.73 -0.69 -0.85
N ALA A 96 -12.95 -1.77 -0.76
CA ALA A 96 -13.03 -2.72 0.34
C ALA A 96 -12.51 -2.10 1.64
N SER A 97 -13.05 -2.56 2.77
CA SER A 97 -12.57 -2.19 4.10
C SER A 97 -11.73 -3.33 4.65
N LEU A 98 -10.46 -3.07 4.95
CA LEU A 98 -9.49 -4.01 5.54
C LEU A 98 -8.84 -3.39 6.79
N ASP A 99 -9.59 -2.57 7.51
CA ASP A 99 -9.05 -1.85 8.67
C ASP A 99 -8.62 -2.86 9.73
N TYR A 100 -7.42 -2.66 10.26
CA TYR A 100 -6.78 -3.57 11.23
C TYR A 100 -6.65 -5.03 10.77
N ALA A 101 -6.83 -5.32 9.47
CA ALA A 101 -6.64 -6.66 8.93
C ALA A 101 -5.17 -7.08 8.99
N ARG A 102 -4.93 -8.39 9.12
CA ARG A 102 -3.60 -8.98 9.02
C ARG A 102 -3.37 -9.54 7.63
N LEU A 103 -2.34 -9.05 6.97
CA LEU A 103 -1.91 -9.46 5.62
C LEU A 103 -0.40 -9.77 5.64
N VAL A 104 0.10 -10.37 6.72
CA VAL A 104 1.53 -10.63 6.90
C VAL A 104 1.97 -11.65 5.84
N GLY A 105 2.94 -11.27 5.03
CA GLY A 105 3.44 -12.11 3.93
C GLY A 105 2.43 -12.41 2.82
N ALA A 106 1.29 -11.71 2.77
CA ALA A 106 0.30 -11.89 1.72
C ALA A 106 0.84 -11.40 0.36
N SER A 107 0.36 -11.99 -0.74
CA SER A 107 0.68 -11.55 -2.10
C SER A 107 -0.52 -10.81 -2.70
N LEU A 108 -0.40 -9.51 -2.89
CA LEU A 108 -1.36 -8.62 -3.54
C LEU A 108 -0.80 -8.08 -4.87
N ASP A 109 0.05 -8.87 -5.54
CA ASP A 109 0.70 -8.44 -6.77
C ASP A 109 -0.34 -8.15 -7.86
N GLY A 110 -0.26 -6.97 -8.46
CA GLY A 110 -1.22 -6.50 -9.47
C GLY A 110 -2.66 -6.29 -8.95
N ALA A 111 -2.92 -6.45 -7.66
CA ALA A 111 -4.25 -6.26 -7.09
C ALA A 111 -4.72 -4.79 -7.22
N SER A 112 -6.02 -4.61 -7.36
CA SER A 112 -6.66 -3.30 -7.33
C SER A 112 -7.23 -3.04 -5.94
N LEU A 113 -6.76 -1.99 -5.28
CA LEU A 113 -7.20 -1.51 -3.96
C LEU A 113 -7.59 -0.03 -4.06
N VAL A 114 -8.22 0.38 -5.16
CA VAL A 114 -8.56 1.79 -5.41
C VAL A 114 -9.59 2.23 -4.38
N GLY A 115 -9.28 3.27 -3.62
CA GLY A 115 -10.15 3.79 -2.56
C GLY A 115 -10.41 2.81 -1.42
N ALA A 116 -9.63 1.73 -1.28
CA ALA A 116 -9.76 0.79 -0.17
C ALA A 116 -9.27 1.41 1.14
N SER A 117 -9.85 0.97 2.26
CA SER A 117 -9.39 1.31 3.61
C SER A 117 -8.51 0.18 4.16
N LEU A 118 -7.31 0.50 4.59
CA LEU A 118 -6.34 -0.42 5.21
C LEU A 118 -5.74 0.23 6.47
N ASP A 119 -6.52 1.05 7.17
CA ASP A 119 -6.02 1.81 8.31
C ASP A 119 -5.62 0.86 9.45
N GLY A 120 -4.42 1.04 9.97
CA GLY A 120 -3.83 0.17 10.98
C GLY A 120 -3.56 -1.27 10.53
N ALA A 121 -3.73 -1.61 9.25
CA ALA A 121 -3.51 -2.97 8.74
C ALA A 121 -2.03 -3.39 8.84
N SER A 122 -1.81 -4.70 9.01
CA SER A 122 -0.46 -5.28 9.06
C SER A 122 -0.10 -5.93 7.72
N LEU A 123 0.68 -5.23 6.91
CA LEU A 123 1.21 -5.67 5.61
C LEU A 123 2.70 -6.05 5.70
N VAL A 124 3.15 -6.54 6.86
CA VAL A 124 4.55 -6.86 7.11
C VAL A 124 5.02 -7.93 6.12
N GLY A 125 6.07 -7.63 5.35
CA GLY A 125 6.61 -8.52 4.33
C GLY A 125 5.66 -8.83 3.16
N ALA A 126 4.52 -8.15 3.05
CA ALA A 126 3.58 -8.37 1.97
C ALA A 126 4.15 -7.92 0.62
N SER A 127 3.73 -8.59 -0.45
CA SER A 127 4.05 -8.20 -1.82
C SER A 127 2.89 -7.42 -2.42
N LEU A 128 3.13 -6.19 -2.87
CA LEU A 128 2.17 -5.30 -3.54
C LEU A 128 2.76 -4.83 -4.87
N VAL A 129 3.49 -5.70 -5.56
CA VAL A 129 4.21 -5.34 -6.79
C VAL A 129 3.19 -4.99 -7.87
N GLY A 130 3.29 -3.77 -8.41
CA GLY A 130 2.36 -3.25 -9.41
C GLY A 130 0.92 -3.04 -8.91
N ALA A 131 0.65 -3.14 -7.60
CA ALA A 131 -0.69 -2.95 -7.05
C ALA A 131 -1.19 -1.51 -7.25
N ARG A 132 -2.51 -1.35 -7.37
CA ARG A 132 -3.18 -0.05 -7.53
C ARG A 132 -3.82 0.37 -6.21
N LEU A 133 -3.16 1.27 -5.48
CA LEU A 133 -3.59 1.85 -4.19
C LEU A 133 -4.02 3.32 -4.36
N VAL A 134 -4.57 3.67 -5.53
CA VAL A 134 -4.95 5.06 -5.82
C VAL A 134 -6.05 5.50 -4.86
N GLY A 135 -5.81 6.57 -4.10
CA GLY A 135 -6.73 7.08 -3.09
C GLY A 135 -7.00 6.14 -1.92
N ALA A 136 -6.21 5.08 -1.74
CA ALA A 136 -6.37 4.17 -0.61
C ALA A 136 -5.93 4.83 0.71
N SER A 137 -6.57 4.45 1.81
CA SER A 137 -6.14 4.82 3.16
C SER A 137 -5.28 3.72 3.76
N LEU A 138 -4.08 4.06 4.21
CA LEU A 138 -3.13 3.16 4.88
C LEU A 138 -2.58 3.84 6.14
N ASP A 139 -3.38 4.66 6.81
CA ASP A 139 -2.91 5.42 7.96
C ASP A 139 -2.55 4.49 9.11
N GLY A 140 -1.38 4.71 9.71
CA GLY A 140 -0.83 3.86 10.76
C GLY A 140 -0.52 2.42 10.32
N ALA A 141 -0.70 2.07 9.05
CA ALA A 141 -0.48 0.70 8.56
C ALA A 141 1.01 0.30 8.68
N SER A 142 1.25 -0.99 8.91
CA SER A 142 2.58 -1.55 9.01
C SER A 142 3.01 -2.21 7.70
N LEU A 143 3.82 -1.51 6.92
CA LEU A 143 4.40 -1.95 5.64
C LEU A 143 5.87 -2.37 5.80
N VAL A 144 6.27 -2.83 6.99
CA VAL A 144 7.66 -3.17 7.29
C VAL A 144 8.13 -4.29 6.36
N GLY A 145 9.19 -4.03 5.60
CA GLY A 145 9.75 -4.97 4.62
C GLY A 145 8.84 -5.27 3.43
N ALA A 146 7.70 -4.57 3.27
CA ALA A 146 6.78 -4.80 2.16
C ALA A 146 7.39 -4.39 0.81
N SER A 147 6.97 -5.06 -0.25
CA SER A 147 7.39 -4.75 -1.62
C SER A 147 6.30 -3.99 -2.37
N LEU A 148 6.47 -2.68 -2.53
CA LEU A 148 5.60 -1.79 -3.31
C LEU A 148 6.22 -1.42 -4.67
N VAL A 149 7.04 -2.31 -5.23
CA VAL A 149 7.75 -2.04 -6.50
C VAL A 149 6.73 -1.78 -7.61
N GLY A 150 6.83 -0.63 -8.27
CA GLY A 150 5.89 -0.21 -9.32
C GLY A 150 4.46 0.07 -8.87
N ALA A 151 4.17 0.06 -7.56
CA ALA A 151 2.83 0.31 -7.05
C ALA A 151 2.38 1.75 -7.30
N ARG A 152 1.07 1.94 -7.48
CA ARG A 152 0.44 3.25 -7.70
C ARG A 152 -0.28 3.71 -6.44
N LEU A 153 0.34 4.63 -5.70
CA LEU A 153 -0.19 5.24 -4.47
C LEU A 153 -0.60 6.71 -4.70
N ASP A 154 -1.02 7.06 -5.92
CA ASP A 154 -1.50 8.41 -6.22
C ASP A 154 -2.65 8.80 -5.27
N GLY A 155 -2.50 9.90 -4.53
CA GLY A 155 -3.50 10.36 -3.56
C GLY A 155 -3.72 9.47 -2.34
N ALA A 156 -2.89 8.45 -2.11
CA ALA A 156 -3.02 7.56 -0.96
C ALA A 156 -2.66 8.29 0.35
N ARG A 157 -3.31 7.91 1.46
CA ARG A 157 -2.95 8.37 2.80
C ARG A 157 -2.05 7.32 3.47
N LEU A 158 -0.86 7.72 3.90
CA LEU A 158 0.08 6.88 4.64
C LEU A 158 0.54 7.59 5.92
N ASP A 159 -0.33 8.37 6.54
CA ASP A 159 0.02 9.17 7.71
C ASP A 159 0.33 8.23 8.88
N GLY A 160 1.49 8.38 9.50
CA GLY A 160 1.97 7.50 10.57
C GLY A 160 2.34 6.08 10.12
N ALA A 161 2.28 5.76 8.81
CA ALA A 161 2.56 4.41 8.31
C ALA A 161 4.03 4.02 8.55
N ARG A 162 4.26 2.72 8.79
CA ARG A 162 5.59 2.15 9.03
C ARG A 162 6.11 1.47 7.76
N LEU A 163 6.90 2.20 6.97
CA LEU A 163 7.53 1.73 5.73
C LEU A 163 8.99 1.27 5.95
N VAL A 164 9.33 0.82 7.16
CA VAL A 164 10.71 0.47 7.51
C VAL A 164 11.19 -0.68 6.61
N GLY A 165 12.27 -0.49 5.87
CA GLY A 165 12.81 -1.48 4.94
C GLY A 165 11.93 -1.75 3.70
N ALA A 166 10.86 -1.00 3.48
CA ALA A 166 9.95 -1.21 2.35
C ALA A 166 10.63 -0.90 1.00
N ARG A 167 10.26 -1.65 -0.05
CA ARG A 167 10.79 -1.44 -1.41
C ARG A 167 9.77 -0.63 -2.22
N LEU A 168 10.09 0.63 -2.52
CA LEU A 168 9.26 1.58 -3.25
C LEU A 168 9.81 1.89 -4.65
N VAL A 169 10.70 1.04 -5.19
CA VAL A 169 11.34 1.24 -6.50
C VAL A 169 10.27 1.38 -7.58
N GLY A 170 10.27 2.51 -8.30
CA GLY A 170 9.27 2.80 -9.34
C GLY A 170 7.86 3.10 -8.81
N ALA A 171 7.66 3.16 -7.49
CA ALA A 171 6.36 3.51 -6.91
C ALA A 171 6.00 4.97 -7.20
N ARG A 172 4.72 5.19 -7.49
CA ARG A 172 4.17 6.51 -7.79
C ARG A 172 3.36 7.02 -6.60
N LEU A 173 3.80 8.13 -6.01
CA LEU A 173 3.20 8.72 -4.79
C LEU A 173 2.72 10.16 -5.03
N VAL A 174 2.20 10.47 -6.23
CA VAL A 174 1.77 11.84 -6.53
C VAL A 174 0.58 12.19 -5.65
N GLY A 175 0.70 13.25 -4.84
CA GLY A 175 -0.36 13.67 -3.92
C GLY A 175 -0.58 12.72 -2.74
N ALA A 176 0.30 11.74 -2.53
CA ALA A 176 0.21 10.90 -1.35
C ALA A 176 0.62 11.68 -0.09
N SER A 177 -0.08 11.44 1.01
CA SER A 177 0.28 11.98 2.33
C SER A 177 1.16 10.98 3.06
N LEU A 178 2.27 11.45 3.64
CA LEU A 178 3.23 10.64 4.39
C LEU A 178 3.59 11.31 5.72
N ASP A 179 2.66 12.07 6.31
CA ASP A 179 2.92 12.81 7.53
C ASP A 179 3.25 11.82 8.66
N TYR A 180 4.36 12.04 9.37
CA TYR A 180 4.88 11.13 10.41
C TYR A 180 5.20 9.69 9.94
N ALA A 181 5.23 9.42 8.64
CA ALA A 181 5.57 8.10 8.12
C ALA A 181 7.04 7.74 8.41
N ARG A 182 7.28 6.48 8.77
CA ARG A 182 8.63 5.97 9.13
C ARG A 182 9.23 5.23 7.95
N LEU A 183 10.22 5.84 7.29
CA LEU A 183 10.82 5.36 6.04
C LEU A 183 12.23 4.76 6.19
N VAL A 184 12.72 4.52 7.40
CA VAL A 184 14.11 4.03 7.60
C VAL A 184 14.34 2.71 6.88
N GLY A 185 15.45 2.62 6.15
CA GLY A 185 15.80 1.47 5.33
C GLY A 185 14.96 1.29 4.06
N ALA A 186 13.92 2.11 3.85
CA ALA A 186 13.11 2.04 2.65
C ALA A 186 13.93 2.44 1.42
N SER A 187 13.69 1.75 0.31
CA SER A 187 14.38 2.00 -0.95
C SER A 187 13.45 2.63 -1.98
N LEU A 188 13.80 3.83 -2.46
CA LEU A 188 12.95 4.61 -3.38
C LEU A 188 13.28 4.39 -4.85
N ASP A 189 14.56 4.19 -5.17
CA ASP A 189 15.04 3.92 -6.53
C ASP A 189 16.50 3.44 -6.46
N ASN A 190 16.94 2.66 -7.46
CA ASN A 190 18.34 2.22 -7.65
C ASN A 190 19.02 1.61 -6.41
N GLY A 191 18.24 1.02 -5.51
CA GLY A 191 18.70 0.34 -4.30
C GLY A 191 19.21 1.27 -3.18
N GLU A 192 19.08 2.58 -3.31
CA GLU A 192 19.45 3.52 -2.25
C GLU A 192 18.50 3.41 -1.06
N LYS A 193 19.02 3.53 0.17
CA LYS A 193 18.23 3.37 1.39
C LYS A 193 18.15 4.67 2.17
N ILE A 194 16.96 5.00 2.65
CA ILE A 194 16.75 6.12 3.57
C ILE A 194 17.36 5.75 4.93
N ILE A 195 18.17 6.63 5.52
CA ILE A 195 18.95 6.30 6.73
C ILE A 195 18.46 6.96 8.02
N ASN A 196 17.53 7.92 7.95
CA ASN A 196 17.11 8.69 9.13
C ASN A 196 15.62 8.52 9.44
N SER A 197 15.29 8.39 10.73
CA SER A 197 13.95 8.09 11.25
C SER A 197 13.18 9.30 11.75
N GLU A 198 13.85 10.37 12.15
CA GLU A 198 13.22 11.45 12.90
C GLU A 198 12.50 12.46 11.99
N ARG A 199 13.08 12.77 10.81
CA ARG A 199 12.43 13.46 9.69
C ARG A 199 13.03 13.01 8.34
N PRO A 200 12.61 11.87 7.78
CA PRO A 200 13.21 11.32 6.56
C PRO A 200 12.98 12.18 5.30
N VAL A 201 11.97 13.05 5.34
CA VAL A 201 11.42 13.75 4.19
C VAL A 201 11.36 15.24 4.48
N PHE A 202 12.14 16.04 3.75
CA PHE A 202 12.01 17.49 3.76
C PHE A 202 11.13 17.89 2.57
N GLN A 203 9.89 18.26 2.85
CA GLN A 203 8.93 18.69 1.84
C GLN A 203 8.79 20.19 1.87
N ILE A 204 9.00 20.81 0.71
CA ILE A 204 8.62 22.19 0.46
C ILE A 204 7.33 22.14 -0.38
N GLY A 205 6.42 23.09 -0.10
CA GLY A 205 5.17 23.28 -0.84
C GLY A 205 5.39 23.49 -2.34
N GLY A 206 4.31 23.80 -3.07
CA GLY A 206 4.39 23.98 -4.52
C GLY A 206 5.44 25.01 -4.94
N ILE A 207 6.50 24.56 -5.61
CA ILE A 207 7.52 25.42 -6.25
C ILE A 207 7.36 25.33 -7.77
N GLY A 208 7.59 26.44 -8.46
CA GLY A 208 7.55 26.51 -9.92
C GLY A 208 6.14 26.63 -10.48
N SER A 209 6.06 26.82 -11.80
CA SER A 209 4.79 27.01 -12.54
C SER A 209 3.77 25.88 -12.41
N ALA A 210 4.21 24.67 -12.05
CA ALA A 210 3.35 23.51 -11.88
C ALA A 210 2.88 23.26 -10.44
N PHE A 211 3.27 24.12 -9.48
CA PHE A 211 2.93 24.00 -8.05
C PHE A 211 3.14 22.59 -7.49
N ARG A 212 4.24 21.93 -7.89
CA ARG A 212 4.54 20.57 -7.46
C ARG A 212 5.32 20.60 -6.16
N TYR A 213 5.00 19.68 -5.26
CA TYR A 213 5.82 19.45 -4.08
C TYR A 213 7.27 19.15 -4.48
N PHE A 214 8.20 19.77 -3.75
CA PHE A 214 9.62 19.54 -3.87
C PHE A 214 10.08 18.81 -2.62
N VAL A 215 10.44 17.54 -2.81
CA VAL A 215 10.67 16.61 -1.71
C VAL A 215 12.13 16.17 -1.73
N ALA A 216 12.79 16.20 -0.58
CA ALA A 216 14.16 15.76 -0.42
C ALA A 216 14.28 14.64 0.61
N TYR A 217 15.12 13.66 0.28
CA TYR A 217 15.39 12.46 1.07
C TYR A 217 16.88 12.38 1.40
N LEU A 218 17.20 11.99 2.63
CA LEU A 218 18.57 11.65 3.01
C LEU A 218 18.77 10.13 2.86
N THR A 219 19.65 9.74 1.94
CA THR A 219 20.00 8.35 1.67
C THR A 219 21.45 8.04 2.08
N ASP A 220 21.78 6.76 2.13
CA ASP A 220 23.15 6.24 2.24
C ASP A 220 24.08 6.86 1.17
N LYS A 221 23.56 7.10 -0.04
CA LYS A 221 24.28 7.74 -1.16
C LYS A 221 24.11 9.28 -1.25
N GLY A 222 23.58 9.93 -0.21
CA GLY A 222 23.47 11.40 -0.11
C GLY A 222 22.05 11.92 -0.27
N ILE A 223 21.91 13.20 -0.59
CA ILE A 223 20.58 13.82 -0.75
C ILE A 223 20.00 13.40 -2.11
N ARG A 224 18.73 13.00 -2.12
CA ARG A 224 17.93 12.74 -3.33
C ARG A 224 16.72 13.65 -3.36
N LEU A 225 16.41 14.18 -4.52
CA LEU A 225 15.32 15.12 -4.75
C LEU A 225 14.26 14.48 -5.62
N ARG A 226 12.99 14.76 -5.31
CA ARG A 226 11.83 14.36 -6.12
C ARG A 226 10.95 15.55 -6.40
N THR A 227 10.60 15.72 -7.67
CA THR A 227 9.56 16.65 -8.12
C THR A 227 9.03 16.23 -9.48
N GLY A 228 7.70 16.10 -9.58
CA GLY A 228 7.09 15.53 -10.78
C GLY A 228 7.67 14.16 -11.12
N CYS A 229 8.20 14.02 -12.34
CA CYS A 229 8.85 12.80 -12.82
C CYS A 229 10.37 12.77 -12.53
N PHE A 230 10.94 13.81 -11.93
CA PHE A 230 12.35 13.84 -11.57
C PHE A 230 12.57 13.10 -10.25
N PHE A 231 13.53 12.17 -10.26
CA PHE A 231 14.17 11.64 -9.07
C PHE A 231 15.68 11.59 -9.33
N GLY A 232 16.50 12.14 -8.44
CA GLY A 232 17.94 12.16 -8.65
C GLY A 232 18.72 12.95 -7.61
N SER A 233 20.04 13.04 -7.81
CA SER A 233 20.93 13.84 -6.95
C SER A 233 20.74 15.33 -7.16
N ILE A 234 21.24 16.13 -6.21
CA ILE A 234 21.29 17.61 -6.34
C ILE A 234 22.00 18.03 -7.64
N ALA A 235 23.13 17.39 -7.97
CA ALA A 235 23.89 17.70 -9.18
C ALA A 235 23.07 17.44 -10.46
N GLN A 236 22.40 16.30 -10.55
CA GLN A 236 21.52 15.97 -11.67
C GLN A 236 20.35 16.97 -11.79
N PHE A 237 19.79 17.39 -10.65
CA PHE A 237 18.71 18.36 -10.62
C PHE A 237 19.17 19.74 -11.11
N LYS A 238 20.32 20.25 -10.63
CA LYS A 238 20.89 21.53 -11.07
C LYS A 238 21.16 21.57 -12.58
N THR A 239 21.66 20.47 -13.15
CA THR A 239 21.84 20.35 -14.61
C THR A 239 20.49 20.48 -15.35
N LYS A 240 19.45 19.79 -14.87
CA LYS A 240 18.12 19.82 -15.48
C LYS A 240 17.43 21.17 -15.30
N LEU A 241 17.61 21.80 -14.14
CA LEU A 241 17.08 23.12 -13.81
C LEU A 241 17.60 24.18 -14.80
N LYS A 242 18.92 24.23 -15.00
CA LYS A 242 19.56 25.14 -15.98
C LYS A 242 19.05 24.92 -17.40
N ALA A 243 18.92 23.65 -17.82
CA ALA A 243 18.43 23.31 -19.15
C ALA A 243 16.97 23.73 -19.38
N THR A 244 16.13 23.68 -18.34
CA THR A 244 14.67 23.88 -18.46
C THR A 244 14.26 25.33 -18.18
N HIS A 245 14.84 25.97 -17.16
CA HIS A 245 14.37 27.26 -16.63
C HIS A 245 15.33 28.43 -16.90
N LYS A 246 16.57 28.19 -17.34
CA LYS A 246 17.61 29.22 -17.48
C LYS A 246 17.64 30.12 -16.23
N ASP A 247 17.54 31.44 -16.38
CA ASP A 247 17.60 32.43 -15.29
C ASP A 247 16.23 33.04 -14.95
N ASN A 248 15.13 32.29 -15.12
CA ASN A 248 13.80 32.79 -14.76
C ASN A 248 13.51 32.73 -13.25
N VAL A 249 12.39 33.31 -12.83
CA VAL A 249 11.98 33.38 -11.41
C VAL A 249 11.94 32.00 -10.73
N HIS A 250 11.54 30.95 -11.45
CA HIS A 250 11.47 29.60 -10.88
C HIS A 250 12.84 28.98 -10.65
N ALA A 251 13.85 29.34 -11.44
CA ALA A 251 15.22 28.92 -11.18
C ALA A 251 15.72 29.45 -9.83
N VAL A 252 15.39 30.71 -9.51
CA VAL A 252 15.71 31.33 -8.21
C VAL A 252 14.99 30.63 -7.06
N GLU A 253 13.69 30.31 -7.22
CA GLU A 253 12.91 29.58 -6.22
C GLU A 253 13.51 28.20 -5.93
N TYR A 254 13.88 27.44 -6.97
CA TYR A 254 14.50 26.13 -6.81
C TYR A 254 15.88 26.21 -6.17
N GLU A 255 16.73 27.19 -6.52
CA GLU A 255 18.05 27.35 -5.87
C GLU A 255 17.94 27.73 -4.38
N ALA A 256 16.97 28.57 -4.02
CA ALA A 256 16.66 28.87 -2.62
C ALA A 256 16.22 27.61 -1.86
N ALA A 257 15.36 26.79 -2.47
CA ALA A 257 14.91 25.51 -1.92
C ALA A 257 16.07 24.53 -1.71
N LEU A 258 16.99 24.42 -2.68
CA LEU A 258 18.18 23.58 -2.58
C LEU A 258 19.09 24.02 -1.42
N THR A 259 19.30 25.33 -1.27
CA THR A 259 20.12 25.89 -0.19
C THR A 259 19.54 25.55 1.19
N LEU A 260 18.21 25.66 1.32
CA LEU A 260 17.50 25.29 2.54
C LEU A 260 17.65 23.78 2.84
N ILE A 261 17.46 22.92 1.82
CA ILE A 261 17.60 21.47 1.94
C ILE A 261 19.01 21.07 2.38
N GLU A 262 20.04 21.60 1.72
CA GLU A 262 21.44 21.31 2.04
C GLU A 262 21.78 21.76 3.47
N THR A 263 21.31 22.95 3.86
CA THR A 263 21.54 23.49 5.21
C THR A 263 20.82 22.65 6.27
N HIS A 264 19.58 22.24 6.00
CA HIS A 264 18.81 21.40 6.91
C HIS A 264 19.47 20.03 7.11
N PHE A 265 19.89 19.35 6.04
CA PHE A 265 20.49 18.02 6.14
C PHE A 265 21.90 18.02 6.75
N LYS A 266 22.61 19.16 6.82
CA LYS A 266 23.85 19.27 7.61
C LYS A 266 23.63 19.01 9.10
N LEU A 267 22.43 19.25 9.61
CA LEU A 267 22.05 18.96 11.00
C LEU A 267 21.86 17.45 11.25
N TRP A 268 21.83 16.64 10.19
CA TRP A 268 21.54 15.21 10.22
C TRP A 268 22.67 14.39 9.58
N PRO A 269 23.79 14.18 10.30
CA PRO A 269 24.92 13.44 9.75
C PRO A 269 24.51 12.01 9.39
N LYS A 270 25.06 11.51 8.28
CA LYS A 270 24.95 10.09 7.90
C LYS A 270 25.60 9.25 9.02
N LYS A 271 24.80 8.61 9.86
CA LYS A 271 25.27 7.57 10.77
C LYS A 271 24.98 6.21 10.15
#